data_AF-G7Y3L8-F1
#
_entry.id   AF-G7Y3L8-F1
#
_cell.length_a   1.000
_cell.length_b   1.000
_cell.length_c   1.000
_cell.angle_alpha   90.00
_cell.angle_beta   90.00
_cell.angle_gamma   90.00
#
_symmetry.space_group_name_H-M   'P 1'
#
loop_
_entity.id
_entity.type
_entity.pdbx_description
1 polymer ?
#
loop_
_entity_poly.entity_id
_entity_poly.type
_entity_poly.pdbx_seq_one_letter_code
_entity_poly.pdbx_strand_id
1 'polypeptide(L)'
;MLTKSIIILSVSGYFRSIFHYKNMCGFGSKILLSILNSIVIILGLILVIVGAIVAWGTHLIVKLFDGPAKNFIETLGQDKTNIVKLAIREIGPIARPIGLLLFFLGLIIIGIAIFGCVGATCNKKLCLKIYVIILSVIVLCHILLLIIHFSRPTLIMSPIKSELERYVKQYKSIQSGEAASVFLSMLMTSLECCGVNGWEDFKQAKEMSKTDNFFGFEAKDLQFPLMCCKTDASFTLTDPQNCIKNPDDQNSNIKKGCAKALEKFMVSMFNKILYGSLILLAVNIVLILLTVLALV
;
A
#
# COMPACT_ATOMS: atom_id res chain seq x y z
N MET A 1 -23.22 -28.48 63.64
CA MET A 1 -23.19 -29.28 62.39
C MET A 1 -23.84 -28.54 61.22
N LEU A 2 -24.98 -27.85 61.40
CA LEU A 2 -25.67 -27.07 60.35
C LEU A 2 -24.84 -25.95 59.68
N THR A 3 -23.96 -25.27 60.41
CA THR A 3 -23.16 -24.14 59.88
C THR A 3 -22.13 -24.55 58.83
N LYS A 4 -21.58 -25.78 58.93
CA LYS A 4 -20.64 -26.32 57.92
C LYS A 4 -21.34 -26.65 56.60
N SER A 5 -22.57 -27.19 56.65
CA SER A 5 -23.33 -27.54 55.44
C SER A 5 -23.80 -26.31 54.65
N ILE A 6 -24.14 -25.20 55.32
CA ILE A 6 -24.56 -23.95 54.67
C ILE A 6 -23.38 -23.28 53.92
N ILE A 7 -22.18 -23.30 54.51
CA ILE A 7 -20.97 -22.75 53.86
C ILE A 7 -20.60 -23.57 52.62
N ILE A 8 -20.68 -24.91 52.69
CA ILE A 8 -20.40 -25.79 51.55
C ILE A 8 -21.40 -25.58 50.40
N LEU A 9 -22.69 -25.39 50.70
CA LEU A 9 -23.72 -25.11 49.70
C LEU A 9 -23.53 -23.73 49.02
N SER A 10 -23.13 -22.71 49.79
CA SER A 10 -22.86 -21.36 49.26
C SER A 10 -21.60 -21.33 48.37
N VAL A 11 -20.53 -22.00 48.79
CA VAL A 11 -19.29 -22.14 48.00
C VAL A 11 -19.53 -22.96 46.73
N SER A 12 -20.32 -24.04 46.81
CA SER A 12 -20.74 -24.85 45.66
C SER A 12 -21.59 -24.04 44.66
N GLY A 13 -22.52 -23.20 45.15
CA GLY A 13 -23.31 -22.30 44.31
C GLY A 13 -22.48 -21.23 43.60
N TYR A 14 -21.51 -20.64 44.30
CA TYR A 14 -20.58 -19.66 43.75
C TYR A 14 -19.64 -20.27 42.70
N PHE A 15 -19.08 -21.46 42.98
CA PHE A 15 -18.28 -22.22 42.00
C PHE A 15 -19.10 -22.61 40.78
N ARG A 16 -20.36 -23.03 40.96
CA ARG A 16 -21.25 -23.39 39.85
C ARG A 16 -21.59 -22.16 39.01
N SER A 17 -21.79 -20.99 39.61
CA SER A 17 -22.03 -19.73 38.91
C SER A 17 -20.80 -19.24 38.14
N ILE A 18 -19.59 -19.33 38.73
CA ILE A 18 -18.33 -19.05 38.03
C ILE A 18 -18.09 -20.03 36.88
N PHE A 19 -18.38 -21.32 37.08
CA PHE A 19 -18.23 -22.34 36.05
C PHE A 19 -19.24 -22.14 34.91
N HIS A 20 -20.48 -21.73 35.23
CA HIS A 20 -21.49 -21.36 34.23
C HIS A 20 -21.10 -20.10 33.45
N TYR A 21 -20.59 -19.08 34.15
CA TYR A 21 -20.10 -17.85 33.55
C TYR A 21 -18.89 -18.09 32.64
N LYS A 22 -17.95 -18.94 33.06
CA LYS A 22 -16.77 -19.34 32.28
C LYS A 22 -17.16 -20.10 31.02
N ASN A 23 -18.12 -21.04 31.12
CA ASN A 23 -18.62 -21.79 29.96
C ASN A 23 -19.45 -20.93 29.00
N MET A 24 -20.25 -19.97 29.50
CA MET A 24 -21.00 -19.02 28.66
C MET A 24 -20.08 -18.00 27.97
N CYS A 25 -19.05 -17.49 28.67
CA CYS A 25 -18.08 -16.54 28.10
C CYS A 25 -17.17 -17.21 27.06
N GLY A 26 -16.77 -18.47 27.29
CA GLY A 26 -16.01 -19.28 26.32
C GLY A 26 -16.82 -19.64 25.07
N PHE A 27 -18.12 -19.91 25.20
CA PHE A 27 -18.98 -20.20 24.05
C PHE A 27 -19.27 -18.93 23.23
N GLY A 28 -19.62 -17.82 23.88
CA GLY A 28 -19.87 -16.54 23.21
C GLY A 28 -18.64 -15.97 22.51
N SER A 29 -17.46 -16.08 23.13
CA SER A 29 -16.20 -15.62 22.51
C SER A 29 -15.83 -16.39 21.25
N LYS A 30 -16.09 -17.71 21.20
CA LYS A 30 -15.88 -18.52 19.97
C LYS A 30 -16.80 -18.10 18.83
N ILE A 31 -18.09 -17.86 19.12
CA ILE A 31 -19.04 -17.38 18.11
C ILE A 31 -18.57 -16.03 17.56
N LEU A 32 -18.26 -15.07 18.45
CA LEU A 32 -17.81 -13.75 18.04
C LEU A 32 -16.48 -13.81 17.27
N LEU A 33 -15.52 -14.61 17.73
CA LEU A 33 -14.24 -14.83 17.05
C LEU A 33 -14.43 -15.42 15.65
N SER A 34 -15.38 -16.34 15.49
CA SER A 34 -15.71 -16.91 14.19
C SER A 34 -16.34 -15.88 13.26
N ILE A 35 -17.26 -15.04 13.76
CA ILE A 35 -17.91 -13.99 12.96
C ILE A 35 -16.86 -12.97 12.47
N LEU A 36 -16.01 -12.48 13.38
CA LEU A 36 -14.98 -11.50 13.04
C LEU A 36 -13.98 -12.07 12.02
N ASN A 37 -13.53 -13.32 12.20
CA ASN A 37 -12.64 -13.95 11.23
C ASN A 37 -13.30 -14.19 9.87
N SER A 38 -14.61 -14.50 9.83
CA SER A 38 -15.34 -14.60 8.56
C SER A 38 -15.36 -13.27 7.81
N ILE A 39 -15.51 -12.14 8.50
CA ILE A 39 -15.38 -10.80 7.89
C ILE A 39 -13.97 -10.59 7.35
N VAL A 40 -12.93 -10.95 8.11
CA VAL A 40 -11.53 -10.85 7.66
C VAL A 40 -11.26 -11.73 6.44
N ILE A 41 -11.85 -12.93 6.35
CA ILE A 41 -11.75 -13.80 5.17
C ILE A 41 -12.39 -13.11 3.95
N ILE A 42 -13.56 -12.51 4.09
CA ILE A 42 -14.23 -11.79 3.00
C ILE A 42 -13.37 -10.62 2.52
N LEU A 43 -12.83 -9.82 3.44
CA LEU A 43 -11.92 -8.72 3.10
C LEU A 43 -10.65 -9.22 2.42
N GLY A 44 -10.08 -10.33 2.89
CA GLY A 44 -8.93 -10.98 2.27
C GLY A 44 -9.23 -11.48 0.86
N LEU A 45 -10.42 -12.06 0.61
CA LEU A 45 -10.84 -12.50 -0.71
C LEU A 45 -10.99 -11.33 -1.68
N ILE A 46 -11.58 -10.21 -1.22
CA ILE A 46 -11.65 -8.98 -2.01
C ILE A 46 -10.23 -8.52 -2.37
N LEU A 47 -9.30 -8.54 -1.42
CA LEU A 47 -7.90 -8.15 -1.66
C LEU A 47 -7.21 -9.08 -2.67
N VAL A 48 -7.43 -10.39 -2.59
CA VAL A 48 -6.93 -11.37 -3.57
C VAL A 48 -7.48 -11.09 -4.96
N ILE A 49 -8.79 -10.86 -5.09
CA ILE A 49 -9.44 -10.57 -6.37
C ILE A 49 -8.89 -9.27 -6.98
N VAL A 50 -8.81 -8.20 -6.18
CA VAL A 50 -8.25 -6.92 -6.60
C VAL A 50 -6.78 -7.09 -7.00
N GLY A 51 -5.97 -7.77 -6.18
CA GLY A 51 -4.56 -8.05 -6.48
C GLY A 51 -4.38 -8.83 -7.78
N ALA A 52 -5.21 -9.85 -8.02
CA ALA A 52 -5.18 -10.63 -9.25
C ALA A 52 -5.57 -9.79 -10.49
N ILE A 53 -6.59 -8.93 -10.36
CA ILE A 53 -6.99 -8.01 -11.43
C ILE A 53 -5.86 -7.01 -11.72
N VAL A 54 -5.21 -6.46 -10.70
CA VAL A 54 -4.10 -5.51 -10.88
C VAL A 54 -2.87 -6.20 -11.49
N ALA A 55 -2.56 -7.43 -11.07
CA ALA A 55 -1.41 -8.17 -11.57
C ALA A 55 -1.58 -8.67 -13.01
N TRP A 56 -2.75 -9.22 -13.34
CA TRP A 56 -2.97 -9.93 -14.60
C TRP A 56 -4.11 -9.36 -15.44
N GLY A 57 -5.08 -8.71 -14.82
CA GLY A 57 -6.30 -8.18 -15.44
C GLY A 57 -6.15 -6.82 -16.12
N THR A 58 -5.00 -6.51 -16.74
CA THR A 58 -4.75 -5.21 -17.41
C THR A 58 -5.85 -4.80 -18.39
N HIS A 59 -6.41 -5.75 -19.14
CA HIS A 59 -7.55 -5.53 -20.04
C HIS A 59 -8.86 -5.19 -19.30
N LEU A 60 -9.07 -5.75 -18.11
CA LEU A 60 -10.22 -5.47 -17.25
C LEU A 60 -10.14 -4.05 -16.66
N ILE A 61 -8.94 -3.66 -16.20
CA ILE A 61 -8.67 -2.31 -15.69
C ILE A 61 -9.03 -1.29 -16.77
N VAL A 62 -8.50 -1.45 -17.99
CA VAL A 62 -8.78 -0.50 -19.07
C VAL A 62 -10.27 -0.42 -19.41
N LYS A 63 -11.00 -1.55 -19.40
CA LYS A 63 -12.46 -1.55 -19.60
C LYS A 63 -13.24 -0.84 -18.49
N LEU A 64 -12.82 -0.98 -17.24
CA LEU A 64 -13.44 -0.29 -16.10
C LEU A 64 -13.21 1.23 -16.16
N PHE A 65 -12.06 1.66 -16.67
CA PHE A 65 -11.74 3.08 -16.85
C PHE A 65 -12.29 3.68 -18.15
N ASP A 66 -12.83 2.89 -19.10
CA ASP A 66 -13.40 3.38 -20.37
C ASP A 66 -14.64 4.28 -20.16
N GLY A 67 -15.40 4.08 -19.08
CA GLY A 67 -16.54 4.92 -18.72
C GLY A 67 -16.13 6.32 -18.24
N PRO A 68 -15.32 6.44 -17.17
CA PRO A 68 -14.78 7.72 -16.70
C PRO A 68 -13.89 8.43 -17.73
N ALA A 69 -13.19 7.68 -18.58
CA ALA A 69 -12.28 8.22 -19.58
C ALA A 69 -12.97 8.66 -20.88
N LYS A 70 -14.26 8.36 -21.11
CA LYS A 70 -14.97 8.74 -22.35
C LYS A 70 -14.86 10.23 -22.67
N ASN A 71 -15.02 11.08 -21.66
CA ASN A 71 -14.93 12.54 -21.79
C ASN A 71 -13.51 13.00 -22.19
N PHE A 72 -12.50 12.20 -21.85
CA PHE A 72 -11.10 12.48 -22.15
C PHE A 72 -10.69 11.92 -23.51
N ILE A 73 -11.25 10.77 -23.90
CA ILE A 73 -10.98 10.06 -25.16
C ILE A 73 -11.60 10.80 -26.35
N GLU A 74 -12.80 11.39 -26.23
CA GLU A 74 -13.41 12.18 -27.31
C GLU A 74 -12.59 13.43 -27.65
N THR A 75 -11.90 14.02 -26.67
CA THR A 75 -11.03 15.19 -26.85
C THR A 75 -9.72 14.85 -27.58
N LEU A 76 -9.27 13.60 -27.52
CA LEU A 76 -7.98 13.17 -28.08
C LEU A 76 -8.04 12.71 -29.54
N GLY A 77 -9.23 12.52 -30.13
CA GLY A 77 -9.38 12.13 -31.54
C GLY A 77 -8.66 10.84 -31.97
N GLN A 78 -8.20 10.03 -31.00
CA GLN A 78 -7.42 8.81 -31.23
C GLN A 78 -8.27 7.55 -31.14
N ASP A 79 -7.92 6.54 -31.95
CA ASP A 79 -8.57 5.24 -31.95
C ASP A 79 -8.41 4.54 -30.57
N LYS A 80 -9.54 4.13 -29.97
CA LYS A 80 -9.62 3.49 -28.65
C LYS A 80 -8.65 2.32 -28.50
N THR A 81 -8.43 1.57 -29.58
CA THR A 81 -7.56 0.38 -29.55
C THR A 81 -6.09 0.72 -29.31
N ASN A 82 -5.63 1.87 -29.78
CA ASN A 82 -4.25 2.32 -29.63
C ASN A 82 -3.98 2.86 -28.22
N ILE A 83 -4.94 3.58 -27.63
CA ILE A 83 -4.85 4.06 -26.23
C ILE A 83 -4.83 2.89 -25.25
N VAL A 84 -5.67 1.85 -25.48
CA VAL A 84 -5.69 0.63 -24.67
C VAL A 84 -4.34 -0.07 -24.71
N LYS A 85 -3.75 -0.22 -25.90
CA LYS A 85 -2.41 -0.81 -26.06
C LYS A 85 -1.33 0.02 -25.39
N LEU A 86 -1.42 1.35 -25.46
CA LEU A 86 -0.50 2.28 -24.82
C LEU A 86 -0.57 2.16 -23.29
N ALA A 87 -1.77 2.21 -22.70
CA ALA A 87 -1.98 2.08 -21.27
C ALA A 87 -1.48 0.74 -20.72
N ILE A 88 -1.71 -0.36 -21.44
CA ILE A 88 -1.20 -1.69 -21.04
C ILE A 88 0.33 -1.75 -21.09
N ARG A 89 0.95 -1.12 -22.09
CA ARG A 89 2.41 -1.09 -22.26
C ARG A 89 3.12 -0.26 -21.19
N GLU A 90 2.53 0.88 -20.81
CA GLU A 90 3.14 1.81 -19.87
C GLU A 90 2.78 1.53 -18.40
N ILE A 91 1.51 1.23 -18.10
CA ILE A 91 1.03 1.01 -16.72
C ILE A 91 1.24 -0.44 -16.27
N GLY A 92 1.17 -1.39 -17.21
CA GLY A 92 1.25 -2.82 -16.93
C GLY A 92 2.49 -3.26 -16.14
N PRO A 93 3.72 -2.84 -16.51
CA PRO A 93 4.94 -3.22 -15.80
C PRO A 93 4.99 -2.78 -14.33
N ILE A 94 4.32 -1.68 -13.99
CA ILE A 94 4.33 -1.07 -12.64
C ILE A 94 3.20 -1.61 -11.78
N ALA A 95 2.02 -1.79 -12.38
CA ALA A 95 0.86 -2.36 -11.70
C ALA A 95 1.12 -3.81 -11.27
N ARG A 96 1.83 -4.59 -12.09
CA ARG A 96 2.13 -6.01 -11.83
C ARG A 96 2.72 -6.31 -10.44
N PRO A 97 3.87 -5.75 -10.04
CA PRO A 97 4.46 -6.04 -8.72
C PRO A 97 3.53 -5.62 -7.57
N ILE A 98 2.82 -4.50 -7.71
CA ILE A 98 1.84 -4.03 -6.71
C ILE A 98 0.69 -5.03 -6.58
N GLY A 99 0.13 -5.48 -7.72
CA GLY A 99 -0.95 -6.47 -7.74
C GLY A 99 -0.55 -7.80 -7.12
N LEU A 100 0.67 -8.29 -7.42
CA LEU A 100 1.21 -9.50 -6.81
C LEU A 100 1.36 -9.35 -5.29
N LEU A 101 1.85 -8.20 -4.81
CA LEU A 101 1.96 -7.94 -3.38
C LEU A 101 0.59 -7.98 -2.68
N LEU A 102 -0.42 -7.33 -3.25
CA LEU A 102 -1.80 -7.36 -2.73
C LEU A 102 -2.37 -8.78 -2.75
N PHE A 103 -2.12 -9.54 -3.82
CA PHE A 103 -2.58 -10.91 -3.98
C PHE A 103 -2.02 -11.82 -2.88
N PHE A 104 -0.69 -11.86 -2.72
CA PHE A 104 -0.06 -12.69 -1.69
C PHE A 104 -0.41 -12.25 -0.27
N LEU A 105 -0.50 -10.94 -0.02
CA LEU A 105 -0.93 -10.41 1.26
C LEU A 105 -2.36 -10.87 1.61
N GLY A 106 -3.28 -10.83 0.64
CA GLY A 106 -4.64 -11.33 0.81
C GLY A 106 -4.69 -12.83 1.16
N LEU A 107 -3.88 -13.65 0.48
CA LEU A 107 -3.78 -15.09 0.79
C LEU A 107 -3.27 -15.34 2.21
N ILE A 108 -2.25 -14.59 2.66
CA ILE A 108 -1.72 -14.70 4.03
C ILE A 108 -2.80 -14.33 5.05
N ILE A 109 -3.52 -13.23 4.82
CA ILE A 109 -4.62 -12.78 5.71
C ILE A 109 -5.71 -13.85 5.82
N ILE A 110 -6.14 -14.42 4.69
CA ILE A 110 -7.12 -15.51 4.67
C ILE A 110 -6.59 -16.71 5.45
N GLY A 111 -5.34 -17.12 5.22
CA GLY A 111 -4.73 -18.25 5.91
C GLY A 111 -4.74 -18.08 7.43
N ILE A 112 -4.35 -16.90 7.92
CA ILE A 112 -4.39 -16.56 9.35
C ILE A 112 -5.83 -16.61 9.88
N ALA A 113 -6.78 -16.00 9.16
CA ALA A 113 -8.18 -15.97 9.58
C ALA A 113 -8.86 -17.35 9.59
N ILE A 114 -8.46 -18.26 8.69
CA ILE A 114 -8.91 -19.66 8.69
C ILE A 114 -8.49 -20.37 9.98
N PHE A 115 -7.26 -20.17 10.47
CA PHE A 115 -6.86 -20.74 11.77
C PHE A 115 -7.73 -20.25 12.92
N GLY A 116 -8.10 -18.97 12.92
CA GLY A 116 -9.03 -18.40 13.90
C GLY A 116 -10.44 -19.01 13.81
N CYS A 117 -10.99 -19.10 12.59
CA CYS A 117 -12.33 -19.63 12.35
C CYS A 117 -12.42 -21.14 12.65
N VAL A 118 -11.51 -21.95 12.12
CA VAL A 118 -11.43 -23.41 12.38
C VAL A 118 -11.14 -23.70 13.84
N GLY A 119 -10.25 -22.92 14.46
CA GLY A 119 -9.95 -23.03 15.89
C GLY A 119 -11.19 -22.81 16.77
N ALA A 120 -12.00 -21.80 16.44
CA ALA A 120 -13.22 -21.46 17.16
C ALA A 120 -14.36 -22.47 16.93
N THR A 121 -14.64 -22.81 15.67
CA THR A 121 -15.77 -23.66 15.26
C THR A 121 -15.52 -25.14 15.54
N CYS A 122 -14.34 -25.65 15.21
CA CYS A 122 -13.99 -27.07 15.39
C CYS A 122 -13.39 -27.35 16.78
N ASN A 123 -13.35 -26.36 17.69
CA ASN A 123 -12.76 -26.47 19.03
C ASN A 123 -11.31 -26.98 19.03
N LYS A 124 -10.53 -26.66 17.99
CA LYS A 124 -9.13 -27.11 17.86
C LYS A 124 -8.19 -26.14 18.57
N LYS A 125 -7.83 -26.46 19.82
CA LYS A 125 -6.93 -25.64 20.66
C LYS A 125 -5.56 -25.35 20.01
N LEU A 126 -5.02 -26.28 19.23
CA LEU A 126 -3.75 -26.08 18.51
C LEU A 126 -3.85 -24.93 17.49
N CYS A 127 -4.94 -24.87 16.72
CA CYS A 127 -5.18 -23.79 15.75
C CYS A 127 -5.30 -22.42 16.44
N LEU A 128 -6.02 -22.35 17.57
CA LEU A 128 -6.14 -21.12 18.36
C LEU A 128 -4.79 -20.67 18.97
N LYS A 129 -3.96 -21.62 19.41
CA LYS A 129 -2.60 -21.32 19.90
C LYS A 129 -1.70 -20.75 18.81
N ILE A 130 -1.70 -21.37 17.62
CA ILE A 130 -0.93 -20.86 16.47
C ILE A 130 -1.44 -19.47 16.08
N TYR A 131 -2.76 -19.31 16.00
CA TYR A 131 -3.40 -18.04 15.66
C TYR A 131 -2.99 -16.91 16.61
N VAL A 132 -3.07 -17.12 17.94
CA VAL A 132 -2.69 -16.07 18.91
C VAL A 132 -1.20 -15.74 18.85
N ILE A 133 -0.31 -16.72 18.64
CA ILE A 133 1.13 -16.47 18.48
C ILE A 133 1.39 -15.57 17.27
N ILE A 134 0.77 -15.88 16.12
CA ILE A 134 0.92 -15.07 14.89
C ILE A 134 0.41 -13.65 15.13
N LEU A 135 -0.78 -13.48 15.72
CA LEU A 135 -1.32 -12.15 16.02
C LEU A 135 -0.43 -11.37 17.00
N SER A 136 0.12 -12.02 18.02
CA SER A 136 1.03 -11.37 18.96
C SER A 136 2.31 -10.87 18.29
N VAL A 137 2.87 -11.63 17.35
CA VAL A 137 4.03 -11.19 16.56
C VAL A 137 3.66 -9.99 15.68
N ILE A 138 2.51 -10.02 15.02
CA ILE A 138 2.02 -8.89 14.20
C ILE A 138 1.86 -7.62 15.04
N VAL A 139 1.25 -7.72 16.23
CA VAL A 139 1.08 -6.60 17.16
C VAL A 139 2.44 -6.05 17.61
N LEU A 140 3.39 -6.92 17.95
CA LEU A 140 4.73 -6.51 18.35
C LEU A 140 5.45 -5.75 17.21
N CYS A 141 5.45 -6.30 15.99
CA CYS A 141 6.02 -5.64 14.83
C CYS A 141 5.36 -4.28 14.56
N HIS A 142 4.04 -4.20 14.70
CA HIS A 142 3.30 -2.95 14.50
C HIS A 142 3.69 -1.88 15.53
N ILE A 143 3.77 -2.24 16.82
CA ILE A 143 4.21 -1.32 17.88
C ILE A 143 5.63 -0.82 17.61
N LEU A 144 6.55 -1.70 17.17
CA LEU A 144 7.91 -1.30 16.80
C LEU A 144 7.91 -0.30 15.64
N LEU A 145 7.10 -0.54 14.60
CA LEU A 145 6.97 0.39 13.47
C LEU A 145 6.44 1.77 13.92
N LEU A 146 5.44 1.80 14.81
CA LEU A 146 4.93 3.06 15.37
C LEU A 146 6.01 3.79 16.17
N ILE A 147 6.77 3.09 17.02
CA ILE A 147 7.87 3.69 17.80
C ILE A 147 8.92 4.29 16.86
N ILE A 148 9.35 3.55 15.83
CA ILE A 148 10.35 4.04 14.86
C ILE A 148 9.83 5.27 14.12
N HIS A 149 8.57 5.23 13.67
CA HIS A 149 7.93 6.33 12.96
C HIS A 149 7.92 7.63 13.78
N PHE A 150 7.52 7.55 15.06
CA PHE A 150 7.46 8.72 15.93
C PHE A 150 8.83 9.16 16.48
N SER A 151 9.73 8.22 16.76
CA SER A 151 11.01 8.54 17.42
C SER A 151 12.06 9.01 16.42
N ARG A 152 12.11 8.44 15.21
CA ARG A 152 13.17 8.66 14.23
C ARG A 152 12.64 8.60 12.79
N PRO A 153 11.86 9.60 12.33
CA PRO A 153 11.36 9.64 10.96
C PRO A 153 12.49 9.64 9.92
N THR A 154 13.68 10.14 10.27
CA THR A 154 14.87 10.16 9.42
C THR A 154 15.42 8.77 9.07
N LEU A 155 15.20 7.75 9.91
CA LEU A 155 15.60 6.36 9.60
C LEU A 155 14.77 5.77 8.45
N ILE A 156 13.56 6.28 8.24
CA ILE A 156 12.69 5.87 7.13
C ILE A 156 13.09 6.62 5.86
N MET A 157 13.48 7.89 5.97
CA MET A 157 13.75 8.74 4.80
C MET A 157 15.16 8.59 4.23
N SER A 158 16.17 8.23 5.04
CA SER A 158 17.54 8.09 4.53
C SER A 158 17.73 6.98 3.50
N PRO A 159 17.16 5.76 3.66
CA PRO A 159 17.27 4.72 2.64
C PRO A 159 16.51 5.11 1.37
N ILE A 160 15.37 5.79 1.52
CA ILE A 160 14.55 6.27 0.40
C ILE A 160 15.30 7.30 -0.43
N LYS A 161 15.98 8.26 0.23
CA LYS A 161 16.81 9.25 -0.47
C LYS A 161 17.95 8.55 -1.22
N SER A 162 18.64 7.61 -0.59
CA SER A 162 19.73 6.85 -1.23
C SER A 162 19.23 6.06 -2.45
N GLU A 163 18.05 5.47 -2.35
CA GLU A 163 17.41 4.76 -3.45
C GLU A 163 17.01 5.70 -4.60
N LEU A 164 16.50 6.88 -4.26
CA LEU A 164 16.19 7.92 -5.24
C LEU A 164 17.45 8.41 -5.98
N GLU A 165 18.57 8.57 -5.26
CA GLU A 165 19.88 8.89 -5.86
C GLU A 165 20.35 7.79 -6.82
N ARG A 166 20.09 6.51 -6.47
CA ARG A 166 20.36 5.37 -7.36
C ARG A 166 19.52 5.44 -8.63
N TYR A 167 18.22 5.71 -8.52
CA TYR A 167 17.34 5.84 -9.67
C TYR A 167 17.72 7.02 -10.58
N VAL A 168 18.11 8.17 -10.03
CA VAL A 168 18.61 9.29 -10.84
C VAL A 168 19.87 8.88 -11.61
N LYS A 169 20.84 8.21 -10.97
CA LYS A 169 22.07 7.76 -11.65
C LYS A 169 21.84 6.74 -12.76
N GLN A 170 20.83 5.88 -12.59
CA GLN A 170 20.43 4.86 -13.56
C GLN A 170 19.45 5.37 -14.61
N TYR A 171 19.03 6.64 -14.53
CA TYR A 171 18.05 7.19 -15.45
C TYR A 171 18.60 7.27 -16.88
N LYS A 172 17.81 6.77 -17.84
CA LYS A 172 18.12 6.82 -19.27
C LYS A 172 17.16 7.73 -20.02
N SER A 173 15.92 7.30 -20.11
CA SER A 173 14.80 8.03 -20.69
C SER A 173 13.52 7.33 -20.29
N ILE A 174 12.38 8.02 -20.39
CA ILE A 174 11.08 7.37 -20.16
C ILE A 174 10.86 6.20 -21.15
N GLN A 175 11.39 6.31 -22.37
CA GLN A 175 11.23 5.33 -23.44
C GLN A 175 12.10 4.09 -23.31
N SER A 176 13.12 4.13 -22.45
CA SER A 176 13.97 2.97 -22.19
C SER A 176 13.16 1.74 -21.73
N GLY A 177 11.98 1.97 -21.13
CA GLY A 177 11.17 0.91 -20.53
C GLY A 177 11.78 0.31 -19.27
N GLU A 178 12.92 0.85 -18.81
CA GLU A 178 13.58 0.38 -17.60
C GLU A 178 12.80 0.84 -16.37
N ALA A 179 12.55 -0.09 -15.44
CA ALA A 179 11.70 0.15 -14.28
C ALA A 179 12.14 1.38 -13.45
N ALA A 180 13.45 1.61 -13.29
CA ALA A 180 13.99 2.76 -12.57
C ALA A 180 13.68 4.09 -13.28
N SER A 181 13.89 4.16 -14.59
CA SER A 181 13.60 5.37 -15.39
C SER A 181 12.11 5.68 -15.40
N VAL A 182 11.30 4.65 -15.63
CA VAL A 182 9.84 4.72 -15.64
C VAL A 182 9.31 5.19 -14.27
N PHE A 183 9.75 4.55 -13.18
CA PHE A 183 9.35 4.92 -11.82
C PHE A 183 9.75 6.37 -11.48
N LEU A 184 10.98 6.76 -11.76
CA LEU A 184 11.46 8.11 -11.48
C LEU A 184 10.69 9.16 -12.29
N SER A 185 10.43 8.90 -13.57
CA SER A 185 9.59 9.77 -14.42
C SER A 185 8.20 9.98 -13.83
N MET A 186 7.53 8.90 -13.41
CA MET A 186 6.23 8.99 -12.75
C MET A 186 6.27 9.76 -11.44
N LEU A 187 7.32 9.54 -10.64
CA LEU A 187 7.49 10.22 -9.36
C LEU A 187 7.69 11.74 -9.56
N MET A 188 8.52 12.14 -10.51
CA MET A 188 8.78 13.55 -10.87
C MET A 188 7.50 14.26 -11.32
N THR A 189 6.73 13.64 -12.21
CA THR A 189 5.45 14.20 -12.67
C THR A 189 4.40 14.23 -11.55
N SER A 190 4.25 13.15 -10.78
CA SER A 190 3.20 13.03 -9.75
C SER A 190 3.42 13.94 -8.54
N LEU A 191 4.67 14.20 -8.18
CA LEU A 191 5.04 15.04 -7.03
C LEU A 191 5.51 16.44 -7.44
N GLU A 192 5.41 16.78 -8.73
CA GLU A 192 5.86 18.05 -9.31
C GLU A 192 7.28 18.44 -8.85
N CYS A 193 8.22 17.54 -9.05
CA CYS A 193 9.61 17.65 -8.61
C CYS A 193 10.58 17.17 -9.68
N CYS A 194 11.86 17.47 -9.52
CA CYS A 194 12.92 17.08 -10.46
C CYS A 194 14.19 16.68 -9.71
N GLY A 195 14.74 15.51 -10.04
CA GLY A 195 15.94 14.96 -9.40
C GLY A 195 15.74 14.67 -7.91
N VAL A 196 16.83 14.45 -7.17
CA VAL A 196 16.77 14.19 -5.72
C VAL A 196 16.60 15.50 -4.95
N ASN A 197 17.47 16.45 -5.24
CA ASN A 197 17.54 17.79 -4.67
C ASN A 197 17.24 18.86 -5.73
N GLY A 198 17.47 18.55 -7.01
CA GLY A 198 17.20 19.42 -8.15
C GLY A 198 17.65 18.78 -9.46
N TRP A 199 17.46 19.49 -10.58
CA TRP A 199 17.80 18.99 -11.91
C TRP A 199 19.30 18.71 -12.08
N GLU A 200 20.19 19.37 -11.34
CA GLU A 200 21.63 19.19 -11.45
C GLU A 200 22.08 17.76 -11.08
N ASP A 201 21.26 17.01 -10.34
CA ASP A 201 21.56 15.62 -10.00
C ASP A 201 21.69 14.74 -11.26
N PHE A 202 21.03 15.10 -12.37
CA PHE A 202 21.13 14.39 -13.64
C PHE A 202 22.49 14.57 -14.34
N LYS A 203 23.34 15.50 -13.89
CA LYS A 203 24.74 15.56 -14.35
C LYS A 203 25.52 14.29 -13.99
N GLN A 204 25.06 13.53 -12.99
CA GLN A 204 25.65 12.25 -12.59
C GLN A 204 25.05 11.06 -13.37
N ALA A 205 23.95 11.26 -14.09
CA ALA A 205 23.27 10.23 -14.89
C ALA A 205 23.94 10.09 -16.26
N LYS A 206 25.02 9.30 -16.31
CA LYS A 206 25.86 9.16 -17.53
C LYS A 206 25.13 8.55 -18.73
N GLU A 207 24.12 7.72 -18.46
CA GLU A 207 23.34 7.02 -19.49
C GLU A 207 22.06 7.78 -19.87
N MET A 208 21.84 8.98 -19.32
CA MET A 208 20.69 9.80 -19.67
C MET A 208 20.75 10.22 -21.15
N SER A 209 19.67 9.94 -21.87
CA SER A 209 19.50 10.36 -23.25
C SER A 209 19.37 11.88 -23.32
N LYS A 210 20.11 12.49 -24.25
CA LYS A 210 19.98 13.91 -24.58
C LYS A 210 18.81 14.21 -25.51
N THR A 211 18.16 13.16 -26.00
CA THR A 211 17.02 13.24 -26.91
C THR A 211 15.88 12.38 -26.42
N ASP A 212 14.64 12.87 -26.51
CA ASP A 212 13.45 12.12 -26.12
C ASP A 212 12.31 12.43 -27.10
N ASN A 213 11.54 11.42 -27.48
CA ASN A 213 10.41 11.53 -28.42
C ASN A 213 9.08 11.34 -27.69
N PHE A 214 8.46 12.42 -27.22
CA PHE A 214 7.24 12.34 -26.43
C PHE A 214 6.04 12.82 -27.25
N PHE A 215 5.06 11.96 -27.53
CA PHE A 215 3.85 12.28 -28.33
C PHE A 215 4.12 13.02 -29.66
N GLY A 216 5.15 12.60 -30.41
CA GLY A 216 5.50 13.21 -31.71
C GLY A 216 6.33 14.50 -31.61
N PHE A 217 6.69 14.92 -30.39
CA PHE A 217 7.66 15.98 -30.14
C PHE A 217 9.05 15.38 -29.92
N GLU A 218 10.01 15.76 -30.76
CA GLU A 218 11.42 15.41 -30.62
C GLU A 218 12.15 16.48 -29.77
N ALA A 219 12.39 16.16 -28.50
CA ALA A 219 13.22 16.95 -27.61
C ALA A 219 14.70 16.66 -27.91
N LYS A 220 15.52 17.71 -28.02
CA LYS A 220 16.98 17.63 -28.19
C LYS A 220 17.68 18.47 -27.13
N ASP A 221 18.95 18.16 -26.91
CA ASP A 221 19.84 18.87 -25.99
C ASP A 221 19.33 18.93 -24.54
N LEU A 222 18.70 17.85 -24.09
CA LEU A 222 18.17 17.72 -22.73
C LEU A 222 19.30 17.72 -21.69
N GLN A 223 19.24 18.67 -20.75
CA GLN A 223 20.10 18.69 -19.56
C GLN A 223 19.48 17.99 -18.35
N PHE A 224 18.17 17.75 -18.41
CA PHE A 224 17.37 17.03 -17.42
C PHE A 224 16.20 16.34 -18.14
N PRO A 225 15.54 15.36 -17.52
CA PRO A 225 14.43 14.64 -18.13
C PRO A 225 13.24 15.54 -18.45
N LEU A 226 12.56 15.26 -19.57
CA LEU A 226 11.39 16.02 -19.99
C LEU A 226 10.27 16.04 -18.92
N MET A 227 10.18 15.01 -18.08
CA MET A 227 9.23 14.92 -16.96
C MET A 227 9.49 15.91 -15.82
N CYS A 228 10.59 16.67 -15.86
CA CYS A 228 10.80 17.81 -14.96
C CYS A 228 10.05 19.07 -15.42
N CYS A 229 9.59 19.13 -16.67
CA CYS A 229 8.69 20.17 -17.14
C CYS A 229 7.29 19.97 -16.53
N LYS A 230 6.57 21.07 -16.31
CA LYS A 230 5.21 20.99 -15.79
C LYS A 230 4.26 20.47 -16.86
N THR A 231 3.28 19.73 -16.39
CA THR A 231 2.16 19.27 -17.20
C THR A 231 0.88 19.99 -16.79
N ASP A 232 -0.09 20.05 -17.69
CA ASP A 232 -1.44 20.49 -17.36
C ASP A 232 -2.22 19.40 -16.60
N ALA A 233 -3.50 19.67 -16.30
CA ALA A 233 -4.40 18.73 -15.62
C ALA A 233 -4.64 17.43 -16.41
N SER A 234 -4.28 17.41 -17.69
CA SER A 234 -4.39 16.28 -18.61
C SER A 234 -3.07 15.50 -18.73
N PHE A 235 -2.06 15.81 -17.90
CA PHE A 235 -0.71 15.26 -17.97
C PHE A 235 0.00 15.53 -19.31
N THR A 236 -0.40 16.57 -20.02
CA THR A 236 0.23 17.00 -21.27
C THR A 236 1.25 18.11 -21.01
N LEU A 237 2.34 18.12 -21.76
CA LEU A 237 3.39 19.13 -21.63
C LEU A 237 2.97 20.42 -22.31
N THR A 238 2.88 21.50 -21.54
CA THR A 238 2.60 22.84 -22.07
C THR A 238 3.91 23.49 -22.50
N ASP A 239 4.08 23.70 -23.81
CA ASP A 239 5.28 24.31 -24.42
C ASP A 239 6.63 23.68 -23.98
N PRO A 240 6.86 22.41 -24.37
CA PRO A 240 8.07 21.68 -23.98
C PRO A 240 9.37 22.32 -24.50
N GLN A 241 9.33 23.04 -25.63
CA GLN A 241 10.53 23.71 -26.15
C GLN A 241 10.99 24.84 -25.24
N ASN A 242 10.06 25.67 -24.76
CA ASN A 242 10.42 26.76 -23.87
C ASN A 242 10.91 26.24 -22.51
N CYS A 243 10.30 25.18 -21.96
CA CYS A 243 10.79 24.56 -20.74
C CYS A 243 12.24 24.06 -20.86
N ILE A 244 12.61 23.42 -21.99
CA ILE A 244 13.97 22.91 -22.19
C ILE A 244 14.99 24.06 -22.33
N LYS A 245 14.66 25.09 -23.11
CA LYS A 245 15.58 26.18 -23.44
C LYS A 245 15.68 27.24 -22.34
N ASN A 246 14.55 27.60 -21.74
CA ASN A 246 14.43 28.64 -20.73
C ASN A 246 13.58 28.13 -19.54
N PRO A 247 14.10 27.18 -18.74
CA PRO A 247 13.36 26.65 -17.61
C PRO A 247 13.19 27.72 -16.52
N ASP A 248 11.97 27.90 -16.06
CA ASP A 248 11.61 28.77 -14.96
C ASP A 248 10.64 28.09 -13.99
N ASP A 249 10.27 28.79 -12.91
CA ASP A 249 9.38 28.25 -11.88
C ASP A 249 7.91 28.16 -12.34
N GLN A 250 7.55 28.74 -13.49
CA GLN A 250 6.22 28.66 -14.09
C GLN A 250 6.07 27.47 -15.03
N ASN A 251 7.09 27.13 -15.80
CA ASN A 251 7.06 26.07 -16.82
C ASN A 251 7.71 24.74 -16.37
N SER A 252 8.45 24.73 -15.25
CA SER A 252 9.22 23.56 -14.83
C SER A 252 9.26 23.37 -13.31
N ASN A 253 9.74 22.20 -12.88
CA ASN A 253 9.95 21.84 -11.48
C ASN A 253 11.44 21.66 -11.15
N ILE A 254 12.35 22.22 -11.95
CA ILE A 254 13.79 21.94 -11.87
C ILE A 254 14.45 22.29 -10.52
N LYS A 255 13.88 23.25 -9.77
CA LYS A 255 14.39 23.68 -8.46
C LYS A 255 13.80 22.91 -7.28
N LYS A 256 12.81 22.03 -7.52
CA LYS A 256 12.11 21.29 -6.47
C LYS A 256 12.63 19.86 -6.42
N GLY A 257 13.49 19.54 -5.45
CA GLY A 257 13.97 18.17 -5.26
C GLY A 257 12.89 17.16 -4.82
N CYS A 258 12.88 15.98 -5.44
CA CYS A 258 11.90 14.95 -5.13
C CYS A 258 12.05 14.31 -3.75
N ALA A 259 13.23 14.34 -3.13
CA ALA A 259 13.39 13.80 -1.78
C ALA A 259 12.50 14.53 -0.77
N LYS A 260 12.47 15.87 -0.82
CA LYS A 260 11.65 16.71 0.06
C LYS A 260 10.16 16.63 -0.30
N ALA A 261 9.84 16.55 -1.60
CA ALA A 261 8.46 16.40 -2.05
C ALA A 261 7.88 15.06 -1.60
N LEU A 262 8.64 13.97 -1.78
CA LEU A 262 8.28 12.63 -1.34
C LEU A 262 8.16 12.55 0.19
N GLU A 263 9.05 13.20 0.94
CA GLU A 263 8.95 13.31 2.39
C GLU A 263 7.63 13.95 2.83
N LYS A 264 7.26 15.10 2.25
CA LYS A 264 5.98 15.76 2.55
C LYS A 264 4.79 14.90 2.19
N PHE A 265 4.82 14.26 1.02
CA PHE A 265 3.77 13.36 0.57
C PHE A 265 3.61 12.17 1.53
N MET A 266 4.74 11.54 1.89
CA MET A 266 4.79 10.41 2.82
C MET A 266 4.27 10.80 4.20
N VAL A 267 4.68 11.93 4.78
CA VAL A 267 4.15 12.40 6.08
C VAL A 267 2.64 12.63 6.01
N SER A 268 2.15 13.26 4.94
CA SER A 268 0.70 13.48 4.76
C SER A 268 -0.08 12.17 4.65
N MET A 269 0.43 11.21 3.87
CA MET A 269 -0.18 9.89 3.70
C MET A 269 -0.07 9.05 4.98
N PHE A 270 1.08 9.05 5.65
CA PHE A 270 1.28 8.31 6.88
C PHE A 270 0.35 8.78 7.99
N ASN A 271 0.05 10.07 8.10
CA ASN A 271 -0.93 10.54 9.09
C ASN A 271 -2.32 9.90 8.87
N LYS A 272 -2.74 9.71 7.61
CA LYS A 272 -4.00 9.02 7.30
C LYS A 272 -3.91 7.51 7.57
N ILE A 273 -2.80 6.90 7.16
CA ILE A 273 -2.53 5.47 7.37
C ILE A 273 -2.45 5.15 8.88
N LEU A 274 -1.89 6.04 9.69
CA LEU A 274 -1.74 5.93 11.13
C LEU A 274 -3.09 5.73 11.82
N TYR A 275 -4.11 6.54 11.48
CA TYR A 275 -5.45 6.36 12.03
C TYR A 275 -6.02 4.97 11.69
N GLY A 276 -5.86 4.53 10.44
CA GLY A 276 -6.25 3.18 10.03
C GLY A 276 -5.47 2.08 10.76
N SER A 277 -4.18 2.32 11.00
CA SER A 277 -3.30 1.36 11.67
C SER A 277 -3.64 1.23 13.16
N LEU A 278 -4.04 2.31 13.84
CA LEU A 278 -4.52 2.25 15.22
C LEU A 278 -5.82 1.43 15.35
N ILE A 279 -6.75 1.57 14.40
CA ILE A 279 -7.97 0.74 14.34
C ILE A 279 -7.58 -0.72 14.15
N LEU A 280 -6.67 -1.02 13.21
CA LEU A 280 -6.17 -2.37 12.97
C LEU A 280 -5.50 -2.95 14.23
N LEU A 281 -4.74 -2.15 14.97
CA LEU A 281 -4.11 -2.56 16.23
C LEU A 281 -5.16 -2.92 17.28
N ALA A 282 -6.19 -2.08 17.45
CA ALA A 282 -7.29 -2.33 18.37
C ALA A 282 -8.04 -3.62 18.01
N VAL A 283 -8.35 -3.84 16.72
CA VAL A 283 -8.99 -5.06 16.23
C VAL A 283 -8.13 -6.30 16.55
N ASN A 284 -6.82 -6.25 16.30
CA ASN A 284 -5.92 -7.37 16.62
C ASN A 284 -5.88 -7.67 18.12
N ILE A 285 -5.86 -6.65 18.98
CA ILE A 285 -5.91 -6.83 20.44
C ILE A 285 -7.23 -7.49 20.84
N VAL A 286 -8.36 -7.06 20.29
CA VAL A 286 -9.67 -7.69 20.55
C VAL A 286 -9.66 -9.16 20.11
N LEU A 287 -9.13 -9.47 18.93
CA LEU A 287 -9.02 -10.85 18.44
C LEU A 287 -8.14 -11.72 19.34
N ILE A 288 -7.04 -11.18 19.87
CA ILE A 288 -6.18 -11.87 20.84
C ILE A 288 -6.97 -12.14 22.13
N LEU A 289 -7.64 -11.15 22.70
CA LEU A 289 -8.44 -11.30 23.92
C LEU A 289 -9.54 -12.35 23.76
N LEU A 290 -10.28 -12.32 22.64
CA LEU A 290 -11.30 -13.32 22.32
C LEU A 290 -10.70 -14.72 22.17
N THR A 291 -9.51 -14.84 21.56
CA THR A 291 -8.82 -16.13 21.42
C THR A 291 -8.38 -16.68 22.77
N VAL A 292 -7.86 -15.83 23.66
CA VAL A 292 -7.48 -16.24 25.02
C VAL A 292 -8.70 -16.68 25.82
N LEU A 293 -9.81 -15.95 25.75
CA LEU A 293 -11.08 -16.34 26.38
C LEU A 293 -11.63 -17.66 25.81
N ALA A 294 -11.46 -17.91 24.51
CA ALA A 294 -11.89 -19.15 23.87
C ALA A 294 -11.01 -20.38 24.23
N LEU A 295 -9.79 -20.16 24.71
CA LEU A 295 -8.85 -21.21 25.14
C LEU A 295 -9.07 -21.68 26.58
N VAL A 296 -9.61 -20.80 27.43
CA VAL A 296 -9.88 -20.97 28.87
C VAL A 296 -11.14 -21.81 29.13
#